data_AF-A0A7J4GPI1-F1
#
_entry.id   AF-A0A7J4GPI1-F1
#
_cell.length_a   1.000
_cell.length_b   1.000
_cell.length_c   1.000
_cell.angle_alpha   90.00
_cell.angle_beta   90.00
_cell.angle_gamma   90.00
#
_symmetry.space_group_name_H-M   'P 1'
#
loop_
_entity.id
_entity.type
_entity.pdbx_description
1 polymer ?
#
loop_
_entity_poly.entity_id
_entity_poly.type
_entity_poly.pdbx_seq_one_letter_code
_entity_poly.pdbx_strand_id
1 'polypeptide(L)'
;MAGRATPIALVLLLILTSLSGCFSNEETTKVEGEEALYPLLEERYTEDWKWNHTFSYTLEEGPYHALEVQDAYITVDTSTIWENGPDSSEVHLSYWLPSNTEEGEKVPVIAVISPYFSFGQPGSESGDTSVVGAGRGEFIFENFIPHGYAFAQVSVFGTELSTGCFDYRGAGEGLGIHNAVEWLGQQEWSNGNVGLYGKSYEGATQWEAAALGSEHLKTIVPISGTTALHPLLYKNGSAEARSQVMHMNYFSSTVDYDGDDLDNVCPDIAEGLFAGPVTYGAGELDPYMENYYQERSHIDKAFENWNGSVYWVQGMQDWNVDPHQVFGGPIGYNWYQDYIDAGYEVRGILGQWEHNYPDQWTKHNAQDSGYGGEAIHNMTRWDWAQDLFEWFEYYLKGVGPKPDFHAQIQRNDGQWRVEESWPPQDQEWADITFDECNSQGETVGGAPTIGNIGNTGTVQIDCPGFENDTHISGLIRLHMTVHASGDGGQIFVEMQDAETGMRLGHATMDLRYHAGGYEPQTVISGQEIVMMMEFQGIDAILPAGHGIRLMMTSTGEDYLAPVCSCPIHIMIDDSSTLSIPHIDRDDGKAFITPQSEEAANNQ
;
A
#
# COMPACT_ATOMS: atom_id res chain seq x y z
N MET A 1 -55.95 64.44 12.08
CA MET A 1 -56.49 63.14 12.55
C MET A 1 -56.28 62.16 11.41
N ALA A 2 -55.17 61.43 11.39
CA ALA A 2 -54.90 60.22 12.18
C ALA A 2 -55.76 59.04 11.71
N GLY A 3 -55.11 57.92 11.37
CA GLY A 3 -55.73 56.61 11.23
C GLY A 3 -55.38 55.90 9.93
N ARG A 4 -54.22 55.24 9.83
CA ARG A 4 -54.01 53.80 10.16
C ARG A 4 -54.49 52.85 9.05
N ALA A 5 -53.55 52.32 8.26
CA ALA A 5 -53.58 50.95 7.75
C ALA A 5 -52.27 50.57 7.01
N THR A 6 -51.17 50.44 7.74
CA THR A 6 -50.01 49.63 7.29
C THR A 6 -49.40 48.98 8.53
N PRO A 7 -49.70 47.68 8.78
CA PRO A 7 -48.57 46.75 8.86
C PRO A 7 -48.87 45.33 8.34
N ILE A 8 -49.89 45.12 7.47
CA ILE A 8 -50.22 43.76 6.98
C ILE A 8 -49.52 43.43 5.66
N ALA A 9 -49.22 44.42 4.82
CA ALA A 9 -48.58 44.18 3.51
C ALA A 9 -47.06 43.90 3.59
N LEU A 10 -46.36 44.37 4.63
CA LEU A 10 -44.91 44.20 4.79
C LEU A 10 -44.53 42.87 5.46
N VAL A 11 -45.43 42.27 6.24
CA VAL A 11 -45.20 40.95 6.85
C VAL A 11 -45.44 39.81 5.84
N LEU A 12 -46.34 40.00 4.87
CA LEU A 12 -46.59 39.02 3.80
C LEU A 12 -45.46 38.95 2.77
N LEU A 13 -44.69 40.03 2.56
CA LEU A 13 -43.54 40.02 1.64
C LEU A 13 -42.29 39.34 2.23
N LEU A 14 -42.15 39.31 3.56
CA LEU A 14 -40.99 38.70 4.24
C LEU A 14 -41.18 37.22 4.60
N ILE A 15 -42.42 36.71 4.54
CA ILE A 15 -42.72 35.27 4.75
C ILE A 15 -42.71 34.49 3.43
N LEU A 16 -42.78 35.18 2.28
CA LEU A 16 -42.70 34.53 0.95
C LEU A 16 -41.27 34.29 0.46
N THR A 17 -40.25 34.85 1.13
CA THR A 17 -38.83 34.62 0.80
C THR A 17 -38.20 33.48 1.61
N SER A 18 -38.93 32.84 2.53
CA SER A 18 -38.43 31.74 3.37
C SER A 18 -39.05 30.37 3.03
N LEU A 19 -39.75 30.25 1.89
CA LEU A 19 -40.35 28.98 1.41
C LEU A 19 -39.99 28.63 -0.04
N SER A 20 -38.98 29.27 -0.63
CA SER A 20 -38.39 28.82 -1.91
C SER A 20 -37.14 27.98 -1.64
N GLY A 21 -37.34 26.81 -1.04
CA GLY A 21 -36.36 25.74 -0.93
C GLY A 21 -36.95 24.46 -1.52
N CYS A 22 -36.16 23.77 -2.34
CA CYS A 22 -36.39 22.46 -2.96
C CYS A 22 -37.48 22.38 -4.05
N PHE A 23 -37.04 22.46 -5.31
CA PHE A 23 -37.22 21.46 -6.36
C PHE A 23 -36.58 22.03 -7.65
N SER A 24 -35.25 22.09 -7.68
CA SER A 24 -34.52 22.01 -8.93
C SER A 24 -33.87 20.65 -8.95
N ASN A 25 -34.26 19.82 -9.92
CA ASN A 25 -33.32 18.84 -10.46
C ASN A 25 -32.04 19.63 -10.75
N GLU A 26 -30.94 19.27 -10.11
CA GLU A 26 -29.63 19.50 -10.72
C GLU A 26 -29.56 18.57 -11.94
N GLU A 27 -30.29 18.92 -12.99
CA GLU A 27 -29.71 18.78 -14.31
C GLU A 27 -28.52 19.73 -14.28
N THR A 28 -27.35 19.15 -14.08
CA THR A 28 -26.07 19.73 -14.48
C THR A 28 -26.29 20.31 -15.86
N THR A 29 -26.46 21.63 -15.93
CA THR A 29 -26.31 22.37 -17.17
C THR A 29 -24.91 22.08 -17.66
N LYS A 30 -24.79 21.07 -18.54
CA LYS A 30 -23.63 20.88 -19.40
C LYS A 30 -23.39 22.23 -20.04
N VAL A 31 -22.27 22.84 -19.67
CA VAL A 31 -21.70 23.94 -20.45
C VAL A 31 -21.37 23.30 -21.79
N GLU A 32 -22.26 23.46 -22.77
CA GLU A 32 -21.98 23.14 -24.16
C GLU A 32 -20.81 24.03 -24.60
N GLY A 33 -19.61 23.46 -24.77
CA GLY A 33 -18.57 24.09 -25.59
C GLY A 33 -17.10 23.94 -25.19
N GLU A 34 -16.74 23.28 -24.10
CA GLU A 34 -15.35 22.87 -23.85
C GLU A 34 -15.29 21.34 -23.85
N GLU A 35 -14.59 20.75 -24.84
CA GLU A 35 -14.19 19.35 -24.75
C GLU A 35 -13.35 19.18 -23.48
N ALA A 36 -13.68 18.17 -22.67
CA ALA A 36 -12.87 17.84 -21.51
C ALA A 36 -11.44 17.55 -21.98
N LEU A 37 -10.44 18.09 -21.28
CA LEU A 37 -9.03 17.96 -21.67
C LEU A 37 -8.61 16.47 -21.74
N TYR A 38 -9.21 15.66 -20.87
CA TYR A 38 -8.98 14.22 -20.78
C TYR A 38 -10.33 13.49 -20.77
N PRO A 39 -10.39 12.25 -21.28
CA PRO A 39 -11.58 11.43 -21.20
C PRO A 39 -11.91 11.06 -19.75
N LEU A 40 -13.19 11.06 -19.40
CA LEU A 40 -13.65 10.64 -18.08
C LEU A 40 -13.33 9.16 -17.85
N LEU A 41 -13.13 8.76 -16.59
CA LEU A 41 -12.81 7.37 -16.22
C LEU A 41 -13.82 6.37 -16.82
N GLU A 42 -15.12 6.67 -16.76
CA GLU A 42 -16.16 5.84 -17.37
C GLU A 42 -16.17 5.81 -18.90
N GLU A 43 -15.48 6.72 -19.58
CA GLU A 43 -15.43 6.82 -21.05
C GLU A 43 -14.16 6.15 -21.63
N ARG A 44 -13.12 5.94 -20.80
CA ARG A 44 -11.81 5.43 -21.22
C ARG A 44 -11.83 4.09 -21.94
N TYR A 45 -12.81 3.23 -21.66
CA TYR A 45 -12.94 1.94 -22.35
C TYR A 45 -13.26 2.08 -23.85
N THR A 46 -13.69 3.26 -24.29
CA THR A 46 -13.98 3.56 -25.70
C THR A 46 -12.80 4.13 -26.47
N GLU A 47 -11.71 4.46 -25.77
CA GLU A 47 -10.50 5.02 -26.36
C GLU A 47 -9.60 3.94 -26.99
N ASP A 48 -8.73 4.36 -27.90
CA ASP A 48 -7.79 3.46 -28.60
C ASP A 48 -6.46 3.36 -27.83
N TRP A 49 -6.28 2.25 -27.11
CA TRP A 49 -5.08 2.00 -26.31
C TRP A 49 -4.01 1.19 -27.03
N LYS A 50 -2.75 1.33 -26.60
CA LYS A 50 -1.64 0.46 -27.02
C LYS A 50 -1.69 -0.86 -26.26
N TRP A 51 -2.26 -1.87 -26.91
CA TRP A 51 -2.58 -3.19 -26.36
C TRP A 51 -1.44 -4.22 -26.32
N ASN A 52 -0.32 -3.93 -27.00
CA ASN A 52 0.71 -4.92 -27.36
C ASN A 52 2.09 -4.61 -26.76
N HIS A 53 2.12 -4.13 -25.52
CA HIS A 53 3.37 -3.82 -24.82
C HIS A 53 3.43 -4.49 -23.43
N THR A 54 4.54 -4.29 -22.72
CA THR A 54 4.75 -4.80 -21.35
C THR A 54 4.11 -3.92 -20.26
N PHE A 55 3.67 -2.71 -20.63
CA PHE A 55 3.05 -1.71 -19.76
C PHE A 55 2.14 -0.78 -20.60
N SER A 56 1.33 0.05 -19.93
CA SER A 56 0.36 0.97 -20.52
C SER A 56 1.00 2.27 -21.04
N TYR A 57 0.33 2.93 -22.00
CA TYR A 57 0.78 4.22 -22.53
C TYR A 57 -0.26 5.33 -22.34
N THR A 58 0.21 6.57 -22.26
CA THR A 58 -0.63 7.76 -22.42
C THR A 58 -1.33 7.73 -23.79
N LEU A 59 -2.52 8.32 -23.88
CA LEU A 59 -3.33 8.31 -25.09
C LEU A 59 -2.62 9.02 -26.26
N GLU A 60 -2.03 10.17 -25.94
CA GLU A 60 -1.30 10.99 -26.90
C GLU A 60 0.18 10.98 -26.58
N GLU A 61 1.00 10.86 -27.63
CA GLU A 61 2.45 10.97 -27.50
C GLU A 61 2.83 12.46 -27.44
N GLY A 62 3.68 12.81 -26.46
CA GLY A 62 4.18 14.17 -26.35
C GLY A 62 5.24 14.50 -27.41
N PRO A 63 5.48 15.79 -27.73
CA PRO A 63 6.33 16.19 -28.84
C PRO A 63 7.84 16.15 -28.52
N TYR A 64 8.23 15.93 -27.27
CA TYR A 64 9.61 16.02 -26.82
C TYR A 64 10.30 14.65 -26.84
N HIS A 65 11.63 14.67 -26.73
CA HIS A 65 12.43 13.47 -26.60
C HIS A 65 13.48 13.65 -25.51
N ALA A 66 14.01 12.53 -25.00
CA ALA A 66 15.07 12.55 -24.01
C ALA A 66 16.38 13.09 -24.61
N LEU A 67 17.02 13.99 -23.89
CA LEU A 67 18.40 14.38 -24.12
C LEU A 67 19.37 13.34 -23.52
N GLU A 68 20.66 13.51 -23.78
CA GLU A 68 21.71 12.66 -23.22
C GLU A 68 21.67 12.64 -21.69
N VAL A 69 21.85 11.45 -21.13
CA VAL A 69 21.91 11.24 -19.67
C VAL A 69 22.96 12.15 -19.03
N GLN A 70 22.62 12.70 -17.87
CA GLN A 70 23.51 13.52 -17.06
C GLN A 70 23.65 12.89 -15.67
N ASP A 71 24.81 13.09 -15.04
CA ASP A 71 25.10 12.62 -13.69
C ASP A 71 25.27 13.78 -12.71
N ALA A 72 24.86 13.56 -11.47
CA ALA A 72 25.11 14.48 -10.38
C ALA A 72 25.54 13.74 -9.11
N TYR A 73 26.39 14.41 -8.33
CA TYR A 73 26.87 13.96 -7.03
C TYR A 73 26.52 15.03 -6.00
N ILE A 74 25.79 14.64 -4.97
CA ILE A 74 25.26 15.54 -3.95
C ILE A 74 25.95 15.21 -2.63
N THR A 75 26.82 16.10 -2.18
CA THR A 75 27.50 15.97 -0.89
C THR A 75 26.53 16.29 0.25
N VAL A 76 26.35 15.33 1.15
CA VAL A 76 25.48 15.40 2.32
C VAL A 76 26.32 15.37 3.59
N ASP A 77 26.00 16.21 4.57
CA ASP A 77 26.61 16.18 5.91
C ASP A 77 25.96 15.06 6.74
N THR A 78 26.75 14.03 7.06
CA THR A 78 26.31 12.84 7.80
C THR A 78 26.97 12.74 9.18
N SER A 79 27.66 13.80 9.62
CA SER A 79 28.48 13.83 10.86
C SER A 79 27.70 13.61 12.16
N THR A 80 26.38 13.77 12.15
CA THR A 80 25.52 13.53 13.31
C THR A 80 24.59 12.33 13.15
N ILE A 81 24.67 11.62 12.03
CA ILE A 81 23.75 10.53 11.72
C ILE A 81 24.25 9.22 12.32
N TRP A 82 25.49 8.84 12.03
CA TRP A 82 26.07 7.58 12.50
C TRP A 82 27.17 7.84 13.53
N GLU A 83 27.14 7.14 14.67
CA GLU A 83 28.15 7.32 15.74
C GLU A 83 29.58 7.02 15.25
N ASN A 84 29.73 6.09 14.30
CA ASN A 84 31.03 5.70 13.72
C ASN A 84 31.01 5.67 12.17
N GLY A 85 30.14 6.44 11.52
CA GLY A 85 30.10 6.56 10.06
C GLY A 85 30.93 7.73 9.51
N PRO A 86 30.94 7.94 8.18
CA PRO A 86 31.61 9.08 7.59
C PRO A 86 30.93 10.41 7.96
N ASP A 87 31.71 11.48 8.13
CA ASP A 87 31.20 12.83 8.42
C ASP A 87 30.45 13.45 7.21
N SER A 88 30.65 12.90 6.02
CA SER A 88 29.93 13.28 4.81
C SER A 88 29.84 12.11 3.84
N SER A 89 28.73 12.01 3.14
CA SER A 89 28.45 10.99 2.12
C SER A 89 27.96 11.67 0.84
N GLU A 90 28.04 10.99 -0.30
CA GLU A 90 27.60 11.50 -1.60
C GLU A 90 26.44 10.67 -2.13
N VAL A 91 25.34 11.33 -2.49
CA VAL A 91 24.26 10.72 -3.26
C VAL A 91 24.59 10.88 -4.75
N HIS A 92 24.57 9.78 -5.50
CA HIS A 92 24.63 9.77 -6.94
C HIS A 92 23.23 9.66 -7.54
N LEU A 93 23.01 10.41 -8.62
CA LEU A 93 21.84 10.25 -9.46
C LEU A 93 22.23 10.45 -10.93
N SER A 94 21.48 9.78 -11.80
CA SER A 94 21.47 10.06 -13.23
C SER A 94 20.09 10.57 -13.64
N TYR A 95 20.05 11.53 -14.56
CA TYR A 95 18.81 12.16 -14.99
C TYR A 95 18.80 12.48 -16.49
N TRP A 96 17.59 12.54 -17.04
CA TRP A 96 17.31 12.87 -18.42
C TRP A 96 16.42 14.09 -18.47
N LEU A 97 16.84 15.07 -19.27
CA LEU A 97 16.03 16.25 -19.54
C LEU A 97 15.24 16.06 -20.84
N PRO A 98 14.00 16.56 -20.91
CA PRO A 98 13.26 16.62 -22.17
C PRO A 98 13.81 17.75 -23.05
N SER A 99 13.68 17.59 -24.37
CA SER A 99 14.27 18.50 -25.36
C SER A 99 13.79 19.96 -25.27
N ASN A 100 12.62 20.24 -24.70
CA ASN A 100 12.16 21.62 -24.48
C ASN A 100 13.02 22.42 -23.49
N THR A 101 13.81 21.75 -22.65
CA THR A 101 14.80 22.44 -21.79
C THR A 101 15.89 23.15 -22.60
N GLU A 102 16.20 22.71 -23.83
CA GLU A 102 17.12 23.43 -24.73
C GLU A 102 16.56 24.78 -25.18
N GLU A 103 15.23 24.94 -25.15
CA GLU A 103 14.52 26.19 -25.43
C GLU A 103 14.44 27.10 -24.19
N GLY A 104 14.97 26.65 -23.04
CA GLY A 104 14.98 27.36 -21.77
C GLY A 104 13.71 27.17 -20.94
N GLU A 105 12.86 26.20 -21.29
CA GLU A 105 11.72 25.83 -20.46
C GLU A 105 12.16 25.15 -19.17
N LYS A 106 11.47 25.48 -18.07
CA LYS A 106 11.62 24.80 -16.79
C LYS A 106 10.61 23.67 -16.68
N VAL A 107 11.06 22.51 -16.24
CA VAL A 107 10.26 21.28 -16.22
C VAL A 107 10.17 20.69 -14.82
N PRO A 108 9.08 19.98 -14.48
CA PRO A 108 9.01 19.18 -13.26
C PRO A 108 9.88 17.93 -13.36
N VAL A 109 10.14 17.31 -12.21
CA VAL A 109 10.90 16.06 -12.11
C VAL A 109 10.03 14.93 -11.59
N ILE A 110 10.11 13.76 -12.24
CA ILE A 110 9.66 12.49 -11.66
C ILE A 110 10.91 11.68 -11.33
N ALA A 111 11.06 11.26 -10.08
CA ALA A 111 12.22 10.50 -9.64
C ALA A 111 11.83 9.11 -9.11
N VAL A 112 12.68 8.13 -9.42
CA VAL A 112 12.69 6.80 -8.82
C VAL A 112 13.94 6.67 -7.97
N ILE A 113 13.75 6.37 -6.68
CA ILE A 113 14.84 6.28 -5.70
C ILE A 113 14.93 4.84 -5.21
N SER A 114 16.07 4.19 -5.43
CA SER A 114 16.17 2.72 -5.36
C SER A 114 17.56 2.26 -4.92
N PRO A 115 17.66 1.19 -4.11
CA PRO A 115 18.91 0.47 -3.88
C PRO A 115 19.26 -0.51 -5.00
N TYR A 116 18.39 -0.64 -6.01
CA TYR A 116 18.46 -1.74 -6.98
C TYR A 116 19.19 -1.37 -8.28
N PHE A 117 20.11 -0.42 -8.25
CA PHE A 117 21.03 -0.11 -9.36
C PHE A 117 22.35 -0.83 -9.14
N SER A 118 22.91 -1.45 -10.18
CA SER A 118 24.09 -2.32 -10.05
C SER A 118 23.96 -3.37 -8.94
N PHE A 119 22.72 -3.85 -8.73
CA PHE A 119 22.34 -4.67 -7.58
C PHE A 119 22.18 -6.13 -7.97
N GLY A 120 22.69 -7.03 -7.13
CA GLY A 120 22.58 -8.48 -7.33
C GLY A 120 23.94 -9.17 -7.35
N GLN A 121 23.93 -10.46 -7.70
CA GLN A 121 25.16 -11.25 -7.72
C GLN A 121 26.03 -10.92 -8.95
N PRO A 122 27.37 -10.99 -8.82
CA PRO A 122 28.28 -10.75 -9.94
C PRO A 122 27.92 -11.51 -11.23
N GLY A 123 27.70 -10.78 -12.33
CA GLY A 123 27.25 -11.30 -13.62
C GLY A 123 25.73 -11.43 -13.81
N SER A 124 24.92 -10.97 -12.87
CA SER A 124 23.45 -10.92 -12.94
C SER A 124 22.90 -9.64 -12.28
N GLU A 125 23.73 -8.62 -12.15
CA GLU A 125 23.39 -7.33 -11.58
C GLU A 125 22.39 -6.59 -12.48
N SER A 126 21.56 -5.77 -11.86
CA SER A 126 20.77 -4.77 -12.58
C SER A 126 21.69 -3.71 -13.22
N GLY A 127 21.13 -2.95 -14.17
CA GLY A 127 21.84 -1.81 -14.74
C GLY A 127 22.12 -0.73 -13.70
N ASP A 128 23.15 0.08 -13.95
CA ASP A 128 23.45 1.29 -13.18
C ASP A 128 22.36 2.37 -13.36
N THR A 129 22.48 3.45 -12.59
CA THR A 129 21.54 4.58 -12.61
C THR A 129 21.48 5.29 -13.98
N SER A 130 22.50 5.18 -14.83
CA SER A 130 22.54 5.78 -16.17
C SER A 130 21.83 4.93 -17.24
N VAL A 131 21.37 3.73 -16.88
CA VAL A 131 20.61 2.85 -17.76
C VAL A 131 19.15 2.82 -17.35
N VAL A 132 18.27 3.17 -18.28
CA VAL A 132 16.81 3.03 -18.09
C VAL A 132 16.45 1.55 -18.19
N GLY A 133 16.21 0.92 -17.04
CA GLY A 133 15.91 -0.50 -16.95
C GLY A 133 14.42 -0.83 -17.10
N ALA A 134 14.15 -1.98 -17.74
CA ALA A 134 12.82 -2.57 -17.76
C ALA A 134 12.33 -2.88 -16.34
N GLY A 135 11.08 -2.52 -16.03
CA GLY A 135 10.45 -2.78 -14.73
C GLY A 135 10.75 -1.75 -13.62
N ARG A 136 11.45 -0.66 -13.93
CA ARG A 136 11.70 0.46 -13.00
C ARG A 136 11.45 1.82 -13.65
N GLY A 137 12.41 2.29 -14.44
CA GLY A 137 12.41 3.63 -15.03
C GLY A 137 11.76 3.72 -16.41
N GLU A 138 11.75 2.61 -17.16
CA GLU A 138 11.29 2.59 -18.56
C GLU A 138 9.87 3.14 -18.74
N PHE A 139 8.95 2.78 -17.85
CA PHE A 139 7.57 3.28 -17.89
C PHE A 139 7.50 4.81 -17.81
N ILE A 140 8.24 5.43 -16.88
CA ILE A 140 8.26 6.89 -16.71
C ILE A 140 9.02 7.54 -17.87
N PHE A 141 10.16 6.98 -18.26
CA PHE A 141 10.98 7.49 -19.34
C PHE A 141 10.20 7.58 -20.65
N GLU A 142 9.53 6.50 -21.05
CA GLU A 142 8.78 6.41 -22.30
C GLU A 142 7.47 7.22 -22.27
N ASN A 143 6.78 7.27 -21.14
CA ASN A 143 5.49 7.97 -21.05
C ASN A 143 5.58 9.45 -20.68
N PHE A 144 6.60 9.92 -19.96
CA PHE A 144 6.57 11.26 -19.36
C PHE A 144 7.61 12.22 -19.93
N ILE A 145 8.78 11.75 -20.36
CA ILE A 145 9.74 12.63 -21.04
C ILE A 145 9.12 13.29 -22.28
N PRO A 146 8.36 12.58 -23.14
CA PRO A 146 7.75 13.21 -24.31
C PRO A 146 6.81 14.36 -23.97
N HIS A 147 6.23 14.35 -22.77
CA HIS A 147 5.35 15.40 -22.26
C HIS A 147 6.08 16.51 -21.50
N GLY A 148 7.40 16.51 -21.44
CA GLY A 148 8.18 17.59 -20.86
C GLY A 148 8.38 17.43 -19.35
N TYR A 149 8.59 16.20 -18.89
CA TYR A 149 9.07 15.89 -17.54
C TYR A 149 10.55 15.52 -17.61
N ALA A 150 11.33 16.00 -16.64
CA ALA A 150 12.64 15.41 -16.35
C ALA A 150 12.44 14.09 -15.60
N PHE A 151 13.27 13.10 -15.90
CA PHE A 151 13.28 11.81 -15.22
C PHE A 151 14.61 11.63 -14.48
N ALA A 152 14.57 11.18 -13.23
CA ALA A 152 15.77 10.90 -12.44
C ALA A 152 15.74 9.50 -11.80
N GLN A 153 16.90 8.84 -11.81
CA GLN A 153 17.17 7.60 -11.08
C GLN A 153 18.22 7.91 -10.01
N VAL A 154 17.86 7.68 -8.74
CA VAL A 154 18.70 8.01 -7.59
C VAL A 154 19.08 6.74 -6.86
N SER A 155 20.38 6.49 -6.68
CA SER A 155 20.87 5.41 -5.82
C SER A 155 20.85 5.87 -4.35
N VAL A 156 20.45 4.98 -3.45
CA VAL A 156 20.52 5.27 -2.00
C VAL A 156 21.97 5.13 -1.51
N PHE A 157 22.29 5.67 -0.34
CA PHE A 157 23.65 5.57 0.22
C PHE A 157 24.16 4.14 0.29
N GLY A 158 25.46 3.97 0.04
CA GLY A 158 26.12 2.66 0.04
C GLY A 158 25.68 1.73 -1.09
N THR A 159 25.04 2.26 -2.14
CA THR A 159 24.68 1.51 -3.34
C THR A 159 25.19 2.19 -4.60
N GLU A 160 25.63 1.40 -5.57
CA GLU A 160 26.14 1.87 -6.86
C GLU A 160 27.27 2.92 -6.67
N LEU A 161 27.13 4.15 -7.17
CA LEU A 161 28.13 5.22 -7.07
C LEU A 161 27.84 6.18 -5.89
N SER A 162 26.76 5.95 -5.15
CA SER A 162 26.50 6.66 -3.90
C SER A 162 27.44 6.15 -2.80
N THR A 163 28.14 7.06 -2.14
CA THR A 163 29.04 6.71 -1.04
C THR A 163 28.28 6.70 0.29
N GLY A 164 28.99 6.34 1.36
CA GLY A 164 28.40 6.26 2.69
C GLY A 164 27.88 4.88 3.01
N CYS A 165 27.02 4.84 4.00
CA CYS A 165 26.69 3.64 4.74
C CYS A 165 25.26 3.19 4.36
N PHE A 166 25.07 1.93 3.98
CA PHE A 166 23.74 1.41 3.62
C PHE A 166 22.89 1.21 4.88
N ASP A 167 21.98 2.16 5.11
CA ASP A 167 21.13 2.23 6.29
C ASP A 167 19.69 1.92 5.92
N TYR A 168 19.38 0.62 5.76
CA TYR A 168 18.07 0.15 5.28
C TYR A 168 16.92 0.85 6.00
N ARG A 169 16.24 1.76 5.30
CA ARG A 169 15.13 2.59 5.78
C ARG A 169 15.42 3.39 7.06
N GLY A 170 16.68 3.60 7.42
CA GLY A 170 17.07 4.37 8.60
C GLY A 170 17.22 5.85 8.31
N ALA A 171 17.62 6.62 9.33
CA ALA A 171 17.75 8.06 9.21
C ALA A 171 18.79 8.49 8.17
N GLY A 172 19.85 7.70 7.95
CA GLY A 172 20.87 8.00 6.96
C GLY A 172 20.35 7.91 5.54
N GLU A 173 19.64 6.83 5.21
CA GLU A 173 19.01 6.67 3.89
C GLU A 173 17.99 7.77 3.63
N GLY A 174 17.11 8.05 4.60
CA GLY A 174 16.15 9.15 4.51
C GLY A 174 16.82 10.49 4.23
N LEU A 175 17.92 10.81 4.91
CA LEU A 175 18.65 12.07 4.70
C LEU A 175 19.21 12.19 3.27
N GLY A 176 19.76 11.10 2.72
CA GLY A 176 20.22 11.04 1.34
C GLY A 176 19.08 11.29 0.35
N ILE A 177 17.96 10.60 0.55
CA ILE A 177 16.72 10.77 -0.23
C ILE A 177 16.25 12.22 -0.21
N HIS A 178 16.19 12.84 0.97
CA HIS A 178 15.77 14.23 1.12
C HIS A 178 16.68 15.20 0.35
N ASN A 179 17.99 15.04 0.44
CA ASN A 179 18.94 15.89 -0.28
C ASN A 179 18.86 15.70 -1.81
N ALA A 180 18.55 14.49 -2.28
CA ALA A 180 18.29 14.25 -3.70
C ALA A 180 17.06 15.03 -4.19
N VAL A 181 15.95 14.98 -3.44
CA VAL A 181 14.73 15.72 -3.77
C VAL A 181 14.96 17.23 -3.76
N GLU A 182 15.65 17.75 -2.74
CA GLU A 182 16.03 19.16 -2.67
C GLU A 182 16.86 19.59 -3.89
N TRP A 183 17.89 18.80 -4.23
CA TRP A 183 18.74 19.10 -5.38
C TRP A 183 17.94 19.13 -6.68
N LEU A 184 17.09 18.12 -6.92
CA LEU A 184 16.25 18.04 -8.13
C LEU A 184 15.28 19.22 -8.25
N GLY A 185 14.75 19.72 -7.12
CA GLY A 185 13.89 20.89 -7.08
C GLY A 185 14.62 22.22 -7.32
N GLN A 186 15.91 22.31 -7.04
CA GLN A 186 16.67 23.58 -7.04
C GLN A 186 17.39 23.90 -8.35
N GLN A 187 17.46 22.96 -9.30
CA GLN A 187 18.21 23.16 -10.54
C GLN A 187 17.61 24.25 -11.44
N GLU A 188 18.46 24.91 -12.25
CA GLU A 188 18.01 26.02 -13.11
C GLU A 188 16.95 25.59 -14.13
N TRP A 189 17.03 24.35 -14.62
CA TRP A 189 16.07 23.72 -15.52
C TRP A 189 14.82 23.17 -14.81
N SER A 190 14.83 23.08 -13.48
CA SER A 190 13.69 22.60 -12.70
C SER A 190 12.65 23.70 -12.49
N ASN A 191 11.37 23.33 -12.52
CA ASN A 191 10.28 24.20 -12.12
C ASN A 191 10.04 24.20 -10.60
N GLY A 192 10.81 23.42 -9.84
CA GLY A 192 10.72 23.32 -8.38
C GLY A 192 9.78 22.24 -7.86
N ASN A 193 9.07 21.51 -8.73
CA ASN A 193 8.15 20.45 -8.34
C ASN A 193 8.74 19.08 -8.65
N VAL A 194 8.84 18.24 -7.62
CA VAL A 194 9.31 16.85 -7.69
C VAL A 194 8.17 15.92 -7.29
N GLY A 195 7.92 14.90 -8.12
CA GLY A 195 7.07 13.77 -7.80
C GLY A 195 7.90 12.50 -7.67
N LEU A 196 7.50 11.60 -6.77
CA LEU A 196 8.14 10.29 -6.62
C LEU A 196 7.23 9.18 -7.12
N TYR A 197 7.84 8.16 -7.72
CA TYR A 197 7.17 7.00 -8.29
C TYR A 197 8.02 5.75 -8.09
N GLY A 198 7.35 4.61 -7.91
CA GLY A 198 8.00 3.30 -7.93
C GLY A 198 7.35 2.28 -7.02
N LYS A 199 7.79 1.03 -7.17
CA LYS A 199 7.20 -0.12 -6.48
C LYS A 199 8.09 -0.65 -5.36
N SER A 200 7.45 -1.19 -4.30
CA SER A 200 8.15 -1.91 -3.23
C SER A 200 9.06 -0.98 -2.45
N TYR A 201 10.37 -1.20 -2.46
CA TYR A 201 11.37 -0.30 -1.89
C TYR A 201 11.30 1.11 -2.52
N GLU A 202 11.07 1.22 -3.83
CA GLU A 202 10.92 2.54 -4.46
C GLU A 202 9.61 3.21 -4.05
N GLY A 203 8.64 2.45 -3.56
CA GLY A 203 7.44 2.99 -2.90
C GLY A 203 7.72 3.40 -1.44
N ALA A 204 8.61 2.69 -0.75
CA ALA A 204 9.06 2.99 0.60
C ALA A 204 9.82 4.32 0.71
N THR A 205 10.78 4.54 -0.20
CA THR A 205 11.64 5.73 -0.21
C THR A 205 10.84 7.02 -0.36
N GLN A 206 9.62 6.94 -0.88
CA GLN A 206 8.71 8.08 -0.98
C GLN A 206 8.15 8.50 0.38
N TRP A 207 7.85 7.53 1.25
CA TRP A 207 7.46 7.81 2.63
C TRP A 207 8.62 8.37 3.44
N GLU A 208 9.84 7.93 3.18
CA GLU A 208 11.07 8.49 3.77
C GLU A 208 11.29 9.95 3.36
N ALA A 209 11.12 10.25 2.08
CA ALA A 209 11.16 11.62 1.57
C ALA A 209 10.09 12.50 2.22
N ALA A 210 8.85 12.00 2.32
CA ALA A 210 7.74 12.70 2.95
C ALA A 210 7.96 12.90 4.45
N ALA A 211 8.53 11.91 5.16
CA ALA A 211 8.82 12.00 6.59
C ALA A 211 9.78 13.13 6.96
N LEU A 212 10.73 13.46 6.07
CA LEU A 212 11.67 14.56 6.26
C LEU A 212 11.11 15.92 5.81
N GLY A 213 10.13 15.92 4.91
CA GLY A 213 9.45 17.12 4.43
C GLY A 213 10.33 18.00 3.55
N SER A 214 9.96 18.17 2.28
CA SER A 214 10.60 19.09 1.34
C SER A 214 9.55 19.99 0.71
N GLU A 215 9.88 21.27 0.49
CA GLU A 215 8.99 22.16 -0.26
C GLU A 215 8.92 21.78 -1.75
N HIS A 216 9.90 21.02 -2.24
CA HIS A 216 9.96 20.53 -3.62
C HIS A 216 9.15 19.26 -3.85
N LEU A 217 8.95 18.42 -2.82
CA LEU A 217 8.15 17.20 -2.93
C LEU A 217 6.65 17.52 -2.97
N LYS A 218 6.03 17.44 -4.15
CA LYS A 218 4.61 17.78 -4.35
C LYS A 218 3.68 16.60 -4.24
N THR A 219 4.14 15.42 -4.67
CA THR A 219 3.29 14.23 -4.68
C THR A 219 4.12 12.96 -4.63
N ILE A 220 3.56 11.92 -4.01
CA ILE A 220 4.11 10.56 -3.99
C ILE A 220 3.10 9.59 -4.61
N VAL A 221 3.62 8.59 -5.33
CA VAL A 221 2.87 7.49 -5.93
C VAL A 221 3.48 6.16 -5.46
N PRO A 222 3.26 5.77 -4.19
CA PRO A 222 3.79 4.54 -3.63
C PRO A 222 2.99 3.34 -4.16
N ILE A 223 3.68 2.46 -4.89
CA ILE A 223 3.10 1.22 -5.42
C ILE A 223 3.56 0.07 -4.56
N SER A 224 2.64 -0.53 -3.78
CA SER A 224 3.02 -1.50 -2.75
C SER A 224 4.18 -0.96 -1.90
N GLY A 225 4.10 0.32 -1.51
CA GLY A 225 5.16 1.03 -0.81
C GLY A 225 5.04 0.84 0.70
N THR A 226 6.11 0.39 1.33
CA THR A 226 6.09 0.06 2.77
C THR A 226 6.22 1.32 3.61
N THR A 227 5.30 1.52 4.55
CA THR A 227 5.13 2.74 5.34
C THR A 227 5.95 2.75 6.61
N ALA A 228 6.18 1.56 7.17
CA ALA A 228 7.03 1.33 8.33
C ALA A 228 7.65 -0.07 8.29
N LEU A 229 8.86 -0.21 8.82
CA LEU A 229 9.59 -1.48 8.76
C LEU A 229 9.02 -2.55 9.70
N HIS A 230 8.60 -2.21 10.92
CA HIS A 230 8.05 -3.21 11.84
C HIS A 230 6.78 -3.88 11.31
N PRO A 231 5.74 -3.12 10.85
CA PRO A 231 4.53 -3.74 10.30
C PRO A 231 4.76 -4.51 9.00
N LEU A 232 5.94 -4.38 8.37
CA LEU A 232 6.33 -5.16 7.19
C LEU A 232 6.83 -6.55 7.57
N LEU A 233 7.41 -6.66 8.77
CA LEU A 233 8.06 -7.87 9.24
C LEU A 233 7.21 -8.62 10.27
N TYR A 234 6.32 -7.89 10.96
CA TYR A 234 5.49 -8.39 12.04
C TYR A 234 4.07 -7.89 11.90
N LYS A 235 3.11 -8.81 11.88
CA LYS A 235 1.68 -8.49 11.90
C LYS A 235 1.05 -9.03 13.18
N ASN A 236 0.51 -8.15 14.03
CA ASN A 236 -0.02 -8.52 15.35
C ASN A 236 0.95 -9.46 16.11
N GLY A 237 2.24 -9.14 16.06
CA GLY A 237 3.32 -9.93 16.65
C GLY A 237 3.76 -11.19 15.90
N SER A 238 3.00 -11.67 14.93
CA SER A 238 3.38 -12.79 14.07
C SER A 238 4.50 -12.38 13.13
N ALA A 239 5.62 -13.11 13.17
CA ALA A 239 6.79 -12.83 12.36
C ALA A 239 6.68 -13.46 10.96
N GLU A 240 6.90 -12.69 9.92
CA GLU A 240 7.13 -13.25 8.58
C GLU A 240 8.51 -13.92 8.51
N ALA A 241 8.66 -14.96 7.68
CA ALA A 241 9.91 -15.69 7.54
C ALA A 241 11.10 -14.81 7.17
N ARG A 242 10.86 -13.77 6.35
CA ARG A 242 11.90 -12.81 5.95
C ARG A 242 12.38 -11.91 7.07
N SER A 243 11.60 -11.71 8.14
CA SER A 243 11.99 -10.88 9.30
C SER A 243 13.35 -11.27 9.89
N GLN A 244 13.69 -12.55 9.80
CA GLN A 244 14.90 -13.12 10.37
C GLN A 244 16.16 -12.80 9.55
N VAL A 245 16.01 -12.44 8.28
CA VAL A 245 17.11 -12.36 7.32
C VAL A 245 17.08 -11.11 6.44
N MET A 246 16.03 -10.28 6.49
CA MET A 246 15.81 -9.17 5.55
C MET A 246 17.01 -8.21 5.51
N HIS A 247 17.45 -7.70 6.66
CA HIS A 247 18.61 -6.81 6.75
C HIS A 247 19.87 -7.42 6.13
N MET A 248 20.08 -8.72 6.34
CA MET A 248 21.22 -9.43 5.76
C MET A 248 21.10 -9.65 4.27
N ASN A 249 19.90 -9.91 3.76
CA ASN A 249 19.68 -10.09 2.33
C ASN A 249 19.96 -8.80 1.57
N TYR A 250 19.50 -7.65 2.08
CA TYR A 250 19.83 -6.36 1.48
C TYR A 250 21.33 -6.07 1.57
N PHE A 251 21.92 -6.18 2.77
CA PHE A 251 23.35 -5.95 2.95
C PHE A 251 24.22 -6.83 2.03
N SER A 252 23.94 -8.14 1.97
CA SER A 252 24.70 -9.06 1.12
C SER A 252 24.52 -8.85 -0.39
N SER A 253 23.47 -8.11 -0.79
CA SER A 253 23.18 -7.81 -2.18
C SER A 253 23.68 -6.42 -2.60
N THR A 254 24.08 -5.58 -1.64
CA THR A 254 24.68 -4.26 -1.86
C THR A 254 26.22 -4.28 -1.78
N VAL A 255 26.81 -5.38 -1.32
CA VAL A 255 28.27 -5.58 -1.28
C VAL A 255 28.74 -6.41 -2.49
N ASP A 256 29.78 -5.98 -3.17
CA ASP A 256 30.34 -6.65 -4.37
C ASP A 256 31.59 -7.51 -4.07
N TYR A 257 31.92 -7.65 -2.79
CA TYR A 257 33.06 -8.35 -2.19
C TYR A 257 34.43 -7.76 -2.55
N ASP A 258 34.48 -6.45 -2.82
CA ASP A 258 35.72 -5.72 -3.07
C ASP A 258 36.34 -5.09 -1.80
N GLY A 259 37.31 -4.19 -1.99
CA GLY A 259 38.04 -3.58 -0.88
C GLY A 259 37.31 -2.44 -0.17
N ASP A 260 36.29 -1.86 -0.83
CA ASP A 260 35.57 -0.66 -0.40
C ASP A 260 34.26 -1.03 0.35
N ASP A 261 33.82 -2.29 0.28
CA ASP A 261 32.66 -2.83 1.02
C ASP A 261 32.71 -2.62 2.55
N LEU A 262 33.91 -2.57 3.14
CA LEU A 262 34.04 -2.32 4.58
C LEU A 262 33.61 -0.90 4.98
N ASP A 263 33.66 0.04 4.04
CA ASP A 263 33.24 1.43 4.25
C ASP A 263 31.70 1.58 4.17
N ASN A 264 30.99 0.59 3.59
CA ASN A 264 29.53 0.54 3.51
C ASN A 264 28.86 -0.13 4.74
N VAL A 265 29.65 -0.64 5.71
CA VAL A 265 29.16 -1.34 6.91
C VAL A 265 28.83 -0.36 8.04
N CYS A 266 27.55 -0.07 8.23
CA CYS A 266 27.02 0.72 9.34
C CYS A 266 27.03 -0.05 10.67
N PRO A 267 27.16 0.64 11.83
CA PRO A 267 26.75 0.09 13.12
C PRO A 267 25.32 -0.48 13.10
N ASP A 268 24.40 0.21 12.42
CA ASP A 268 23.00 -0.18 12.25
C ASP A 268 22.80 -1.49 11.48
N ILE A 269 23.75 -1.90 10.63
CA ILE A 269 23.72 -3.22 9.99
C ILE A 269 23.94 -4.31 11.04
N ALA A 270 24.81 -4.07 12.03
CA ALA A 270 24.98 -4.98 13.16
C ALA A 270 23.74 -5.01 14.06
N GLU A 271 23.00 -3.91 14.18
CA GLU A 271 21.73 -3.87 14.92
C GLU A 271 20.63 -4.65 14.16
N GLY A 272 20.46 -4.38 12.87
CA GLY A 272 19.50 -5.07 12.00
C GLY A 272 19.71 -6.58 11.91
N LEU A 273 20.97 -7.02 12.08
CA LEU A 273 21.38 -8.43 12.23
C LEU A 273 20.71 -9.14 13.41
N PHE A 274 20.53 -8.42 14.52
CA PHE A 274 19.89 -8.94 15.72
C PHE A 274 18.41 -8.56 15.80
N ALA A 275 17.97 -7.53 15.09
CA ALA A 275 16.62 -7.00 15.19
C ALA A 275 15.54 -8.05 14.90
N GLY A 276 15.67 -8.79 13.79
CA GLY A 276 14.76 -9.87 13.45
C GLY A 276 14.67 -10.96 14.53
N PRO A 277 15.79 -11.65 14.83
CA PRO A 277 15.81 -12.72 15.83
C PRO A 277 15.42 -12.29 17.25
N VAL A 278 15.80 -11.08 17.67
CA VAL A 278 15.47 -10.56 19.01
C VAL A 278 14.00 -10.20 19.11
N THR A 279 13.42 -9.52 18.13
CA THR A 279 11.99 -9.16 18.15
C THR A 279 11.11 -10.40 18.15
N TYR A 280 11.43 -11.35 17.28
CA TYR A 280 10.74 -12.65 17.22
C TYR A 280 10.89 -13.46 18.52
N GLY A 281 12.10 -13.51 19.08
CA GLY A 281 12.46 -14.30 20.25
C GLY A 281 12.01 -13.72 21.60
N ALA A 282 12.26 -12.44 21.80
CA ALA A 282 12.17 -11.76 23.10
C ALA A 282 10.90 -10.93 23.24
N GLY A 283 10.24 -10.52 22.15
CA GLY A 283 9.04 -9.68 22.17
C GLY A 283 9.15 -8.51 23.17
N GLU A 284 8.33 -8.57 24.24
CA GLU A 284 8.21 -7.63 25.39
C GLU A 284 9.50 -7.19 26.08
N LEU A 285 10.63 -7.88 25.86
CA LEU A 285 11.83 -7.72 26.68
C LEU A 285 12.91 -6.83 26.05
N ASP A 286 12.63 -6.15 24.94
CA ASP A 286 13.65 -5.30 24.31
C ASP A 286 13.19 -3.88 23.91
N PRO A 287 13.29 -2.88 24.80
CA PRO A 287 13.05 -1.48 24.45
C PRO A 287 14.09 -0.91 23.47
N TYR A 288 15.21 -1.60 23.24
CA TYR A 288 16.21 -1.17 22.26
C TYR A 288 15.72 -1.42 20.83
N MET A 289 15.01 -2.54 20.58
CA MET A 289 14.40 -2.81 19.26
C MET A 289 13.19 -1.93 18.96
N GLU A 290 12.47 -1.50 19.99
CA GLU A 290 11.38 -0.52 19.81
C GLU A 290 11.91 0.78 19.16
N ASN A 291 13.01 1.33 19.67
CA ASN A 291 13.64 2.52 19.09
C ASN A 291 14.09 2.28 17.64
N TYR A 292 14.68 1.11 17.36
CA TYR A 292 15.15 0.73 16.03
C TYR A 292 14.02 0.78 14.98
N TYR A 293 12.84 0.25 15.32
CA TYR A 293 11.70 0.27 14.42
C TYR A 293 10.95 1.61 14.40
N GLN A 294 10.88 2.34 15.51
CA GLN A 294 10.29 3.69 15.56
C GLN A 294 11.07 4.66 14.66
N GLU A 295 12.39 4.55 14.63
CA GLU A 295 13.22 5.30 13.69
C GLU A 295 12.84 4.99 12.23
N ARG A 296 12.55 3.72 11.91
CA ARG A 296 12.23 3.22 10.56
C ARG A 296 10.72 3.18 10.25
N SER A 297 9.94 3.91 11.03
CA SER A 297 8.54 4.26 10.76
C SER A 297 8.48 5.64 10.12
N HIS A 298 7.83 5.76 8.97
CA HIS A 298 7.84 6.99 8.18
C HIS A 298 6.47 7.62 7.99
N ILE A 299 5.41 6.82 7.94
CA ILE A 299 4.06 7.33 7.67
C ILE A 299 3.54 8.30 8.74
N ASP A 300 3.86 8.05 10.00
CA ASP A 300 3.53 8.90 11.14
C ASP A 300 4.29 10.23 11.06
N LYS A 301 5.57 10.20 10.67
CA LYS A 301 6.39 11.41 10.49
C LYS A 301 5.96 12.22 9.27
N ALA A 302 5.63 11.54 8.17
CA ALA A 302 5.13 12.18 6.95
C ALA A 302 3.81 12.92 7.20
N PHE A 303 2.96 12.36 8.06
CA PHE A 303 1.70 12.96 8.49
C PHE A 303 1.90 14.29 9.27
N GLU A 304 3.06 14.48 9.89
CA GLU A 304 3.39 15.71 10.62
C GLU A 304 4.18 16.72 9.78
N ASN A 305 5.06 16.24 8.90
CA ASN A 305 6.10 17.06 8.28
C ASN A 305 5.86 17.43 6.81
N TRP A 306 4.88 16.83 6.14
CA TRP A 306 4.68 17.00 4.70
C TRP A 306 3.21 17.27 4.36
N ASN A 307 2.97 18.02 3.27
CA ASN A 307 1.62 18.49 2.88
C ASN A 307 1.33 18.33 1.38
N GLY A 308 1.96 17.36 0.72
CA GLY A 308 1.68 17.03 -0.68
C GLY A 308 0.52 16.04 -0.83
N SER A 309 0.38 15.48 -2.03
CA SER A 309 -0.69 14.53 -2.37
C SER A 309 -0.19 13.09 -2.51
N VAL A 310 -1.04 12.13 -2.18
CA VAL A 310 -0.70 10.69 -2.19
C VAL A 310 -1.57 9.98 -3.21
N TYR A 311 -0.96 9.38 -4.23
CA TYR A 311 -1.63 8.39 -5.08
C TYR A 311 -1.20 6.98 -4.66
N TRP A 312 -1.99 6.38 -3.79
CA TRP A 312 -1.73 5.05 -3.27
C TRP A 312 -2.13 3.97 -4.27
N VAL A 313 -1.19 3.06 -4.56
CA VAL A 313 -1.43 1.91 -5.44
C VAL A 313 -1.13 0.64 -4.64
N GLN A 314 -2.09 -0.28 -4.56
CA GLN A 314 -1.95 -1.49 -3.74
C GLN A 314 -2.59 -2.70 -4.39
N GLY A 315 -1.88 -3.83 -4.37
CA GLY A 315 -2.47 -5.14 -4.63
C GLY A 315 -3.15 -5.68 -3.39
N MET A 316 -4.43 -6.03 -3.49
CA MET A 316 -5.21 -6.62 -2.39
C MET A 316 -4.80 -8.08 -2.11
N GLN A 317 -4.02 -8.69 -3.01
CA GLN A 317 -3.44 -10.03 -2.87
C GLN A 317 -1.91 -9.98 -2.77
N ASP A 318 -1.34 -8.82 -2.44
CA ASP A 318 0.11 -8.64 -2.31
C ASP A 318 0.61 -9.22 -0.98
N TRP A 319 1.30 -10.36 -1.05
CA TRP A 319 1.94 -11.01 0.10
C TRP A 319 3.34 -10.50 0.40
N ASN A 320 3.94 -9.72 -0.50
CA ASN A 320 5.25 -9.13 -0.23
C ASN A 320 5.10 -7.79 0.48
N VAL A 321 4.05 -7.03 0.19
CA VAL A 321 3.67 -5.82 0.91
C VAL A 321 2.18 -5.87 1.15
N ASP A 322 1.81 -6.46 2.28
CA ASP A 322 0.42 -6.67 2.66
C ASP A 322 -0.40 -5.37 2.65
N PRO A 323 -1.70 -5.42 2.27
CA PRO A 323 -2.62 -4.29 2.39
C PRO A 323 -2.68 -3.66 3.79
N HIS A 324 -2.28 -4.41 4.83
CA HIS A 324 -2.09 -3.88 6.19
C HIS A 324 -1.18 -2.65 6.24
N GLN A 325 -0.18 -2.52 5.35
CA GLN A 325 0.70 -1.35 5.26
C GLN A 325 -0.02 -0.06 4.88
N VAL A 326 -1.21 -0.18 4.28
CA VAL A 326 -2.05 0.92 3.80
C VAL A 326 -3.20 1.18 4.77
N PHE A 327 -3.87 0.11 5.19
CA PHE A 327 -5.16 0.22 5.88
C PHE A 327 -5.10 -0.08 7.37
N GLY A 328 -3.97 -0.58 7.88
CA GLY A 328 -3.82 -0.82 9.31
C GLY A 328 -2.76 0.04 9.96
N GLY A 329 -2.89 0.18 11.26
CA GLY A 329 -2.02 0.96 12.13
C GLY A 329 -2.13 0.47 13.56
N PRO A 330 -1.65 1.26 14.54
CA PRO A 330 -2.00 1.05 15.93
C PRO A 330 -3.53 1.02 16.12
N ILE A 331 -4.00 0.50 17.25
CA ILE A 331 -5.44 0.44 17.56
C ILE A 331 -6.08 1.82 17.35
N GLY A 332 -7.09 1.86 16.48
CA GLY A 332 -7.84 3.08 16.15
C GLY A 332 -7.31 3.87 14.95
N TYR A 333 -6.22 3.43 14.30
CA TYR A 333 -5.69 4.02 13.08
C TYR A 333 -6.03 3.18 11.85
N ASN A 334 -6.41 3.88 10.78
CA ASN A 334 -6.45 3.40 9.41
C ASN A 334 -5.74 4.46 8.58
N TRP A 335 -4.46 4.25 8.24
CA TRP A 335 -3.64 5.31 7.67
C TRP A 335 -4.24 5.94 6.41
N TYR A 336 -4.88 5.15 5.56
CA TYR A 336 -5.59 5.66 4.39
C TYR A 336 -6.69 6.67 4.78
N GLN A 337 -7.56 6.32 5.73
CA GLN A 337 -8.62 7.22 6.21
C GLN A 337 -8.09 8.38 7.06
N ASP A 338 -7.07 8.15 7.89
CA ASP A 338 -6.47 9.18 8.75
C ASP A 338 -5.84 10.31 7.91
N TYR A 339 -5.17 9.99 6.80
CA TYR A 339 -4.68 10.99 5.85
C TYR A 339 -5.82 11.79 5.20
N ILE A 340 -6.90 11.12 4.78
CA ILE A 340 -8.09 11.80 4.24
C ILE A 340 -8.69 12.76 5.28
N ASP A 341 -8.87 12.30 6.51
CA ASP A 341 -9.46 13.08 7.61
C ASP A 341 -8.59 14.27 8.02
N ALA A 342 -7.27 14.16 7.86
CA ALA A 342 -6.32 15.27 8.04
C ALA A 342 -6.31 16.27 6.87
N GLY A 343 -7.04 15.99 5.79
CA GLY A 343 -7.20 16.87 4.63
C GLY A 343 -6.12 16.67 3.56
N TYR A 344 -5.38 15.56 3.58
CA TYR A 344 -4.50 15.20 2.47
C TYR A 344 -5.33 14.86 1.23
N GLU A 345 -4.75 15.16 0.08
CA GLU A 345 -5.33 14.80 -1.20
C GLU A 345 -4.88 13.37 -1.54
N VAL A 346 -5.72 12.40 -1.22
CA VAL A 346 -5.44 10.96 -1.35
C VAL A 346 -6.28 10.37 -2.49
N ARG A 347 -5.64 9.63 -3.39
CA ARG A 347 -6.30 8.80 -4.41
C ARG A 347 -5.83 7.37 -4.27
N GLY A 348 -6.71 6.41 -4.54
CA GLY A 348 -6.40 4.97 -4.45
C GLY A 348 -6.66 4.24 -5.75
N ILE A 349 -5.79 3.29 -6.10
CA ILE A 349 -6.10 2.22 -7.05
C ILE A 349 -5.70 0.87 -6.44
N LEU A 350 -6.73 0.06 -6.19
CA LEU A 350 -6.68 -1.13 -5.35
C LEU A 350 -7.17 -2.32 -6.19
N GLY A 351 -6.23 -3.12 -6.69
CA GLY A 351 -6.53 -4.23 -7.59
C GLY A 351 -6.40 -5.59 -6.90
N GLN A 352 -7.01 -6.64 -7.45
CA GLN A 352 -6.85 -8.02 -6.93
C GLN A 352 -5.51 -8.66 -7.35
N TRP A 353 -4.51 -7.85 -7.74
CA TRP A 353 -3.18 -8.32 -8.09
C TRP A 353 -2.29 -8.56 -6.86
N GLU A 354 -1.22 -9.32 -7.07
CA GLU A 354 -0.15 -9.56 -6.09
C GLU A 354 0.85 -8.38 -6.02
N HIS A 355 2.15 -8.62 -5.93
CA HIS A 355 3.18 -7.57 -5.82
C HIS A 355 3.53 -6.92 -7.17
N ASN A 356 2.54 -6.32 -7.85
CA ASN A 356 2.60 -5.90 -9.25
C ASN A 356 2.20 -4.42 -9.45
N TYR A 357 2.57 -3.87 -10.62
CA TYR A 357 2.03 -2.60 -11.10
C TYR A 357 0.63 -2.82 -11.73
N PRO A 358 -0.25 -1.79 -11.79
CA PRO A 358 -1.61 -1.93 -12.33
C PRO A 358 -1.72 -2.47 -13.76
N ASP A 359 -0.67 -2.35 -14.57
CA ASP A 359 -0.62 -2.71 -15.98
C ASP A 359 0.31 -3.91 -16.30
N GLN A 360 0.81 -4.62 -15.29
CA GLN A 360 1.71 -5.78 -15.46
C GLN A 360 0.97 -7.07 -15.83
N TRP A 361 0.35 -7.07 -17.01
CA TRP A 361 -0.53 -8.16 -17.44
C TRP A 361 0.09 -9.56 -17.42
N THR A 362 1.38 -9.70 -17.74
CA THR A 362 2.05 -11.01 -17.71
C THR A 362 2.08 -11.62 -16.33
N LYS A 363 2.11 -10.79 -15.28
CA LYS A 363 2.04 -11.21 -13.88
C LYS A 363 0.60 -11.50 -13.48
N HIS A 364 -0.33 -10.63 -13.88
CA HIS A 364 -1.76 -10.82 -13.60
C HIS A 364 -2.27 -12.15 -14.16
N ASN A 365 -1.92 -12.48 -15.40
CA ASN A 365 -2.33 -13.73 -16.06
C ASN A 365 -1.74 -15.00 -15.43
N ALA A 366 -0.79 -14.88 -14.51
CA ALA A 366 -0.16 -16.00 -13.83
C ALA A 366 -0.73 -16.26 -12.41
N GLN A 367 -1.69 -15.45 -11.96
CA GLN A 367 -2.25 -15.56 -10.61
C GLN A 367 -3.16 -16.78 -10.46
N ASP A 368 -3.04 -17.47 -9.33
CA ASP A 368 -3.84 -18.63 -8.97
C ASP A 368 -5.21 -18.23 -8.38
N SER A 369 -6.15 -19.18 -8.37
CA SER A 369 -7.46 -19.03 -7.74
C SER A 369 -7.33 -18.76 -6.23
N GLY A 370 -8.08 -17.80 -5.71
CA GLY A 370 -7.99 -17.34 -4.30
C GLY A 370 -6.83 -16.36 -4.02
N TYR A 371 -6.02 -16.07 -5.03
CA TYR A 371 -4.95 -15.06 -5.03
C TYR A 371 -5.19 -14.00 -6.10
N GLY A 372 -6.42 -13.85 -6.59
CA GLY A 372 -6.80 -12.88 -7.63
C GLY A 372 -7.10 -13.50 -8.99
N GLY A 373 -6.93 -14.82 -9.15
CA GLY A 373 -7.19 -15.55 -10.39
C GLY A 373 -8.61 -15.33 -10.96
N GLU A 374 -9.59 -15.09 -10.09
CA GLU A 374 -10.99 -14.84 -10.44
C GLU A 374 -11.18 -13.49 -11.17
N ALA A 375 -10.32 -12.52 -10.91
CA ALA A 375 -10.43 -11.15 -11.43
C ALA A 375 -9.60 -10.90 -12.70
N ILE A 376 -8.77 -11.86 -13.14
CA ILE A 376 -7.76 -11.68 -14.21
C ILE A 376 -8.34 -11.06 -15.49
N HIS A 377 -9.53 -11.51 -15.89
CA HIS A 377 -10.20 -11.08 -17.11
C HIS A 377 -10.49 -9.56 -17.19
N ASN A 378 -10.42 -8.86 -16.06
CA ASN A 378 -10.61 -7.41 -15.98
C ASN A 378 -9.65 -6.73 -14.98
N MET A 379 -8.49 -7.35 -14.70
CA MET A 379 -7.52 -6.88 -13.70
C MET A 379 -6.55 -5.83 -14.23
N THR A 380 -6.00 -6.06 -15.41
CA THR A 380 -4.98 -5.17 -16.00
C THR A 380 -5.58 -3.82 -16.38
N ARG A 381 -4.95 -2.74 -15.93
CA ARG A 381 -5.33 -1.35 -16.19
C ARG A 381 -4.53 -0.76 -17.32
N TRP A 382 -5.02 -0.93 -18.55
CA TRP A 382 -4.39 -0.36 -19.75
C TRP A 382 -4.48 1.17 -19.83
N ASP A 383 -5.30 1.80 -18.99
CA ASP A 383 -5.36 3.25 -18.79
C ASP A 383 -4.44 3.78 -17.68
N TRP A 384 -3.62 2.93 -17.04
CA TRP A 384 -2.80 3.33 -15.90
C TRP A 384 -1.88 4.52 -16.20
N ALA A 385 -1.15 4.50 -17.31
CA ALA A 385 -0.29 5.60 -17.73
C ALA A 385 -1.05 6.92 -17.92
N GLN A 386 -2.25 6.87 -18.49
CA GLN A 386 -3.10 8.05 -18.65
C GLN A 386 -3.59 8.56 -17.29
N ASP A 387 -4.00 7.66 -16.39
CA ASP A 387 -4.47 8.05 -15.05
C ASP A 387 -3.37 8.73 -14.22
N LEU A 388 -2.16 8.18 -14.28
CA LEU A 388 -0.99 8.76 -13.63
C LEU A 388 -0.55 10.07 -14.30
N PHE A 389 -0.68 10.17 -15.62
CA PHE A 389 -0.38 11.39 -16.37
C PHE A 389 -1.24 12.56 -15.92
N GLU A 390 -2.55 12.37 -15.80
CA GLU A 390 -3.47 13.41 -15.34
C GLU A 390 -3.14 13.87 -13.91
N TRP A 391 -2.76 12.93 -13.04
CA TRP A 391 -2.30 13.23 -11.68
C TRP A 391 -1.05 14.12 -11.69
N PHE A 392 -0.01 13.73 -12.43
CA PHE A 392 1.23 14.51 -12.49
C PHE A 392 1.09 15.83 -13.26
N GLU A 393 0.22 15.93 -14.26
CA GLU A 393 -0.06 17.19 -14.96
C GLU A 393 -0.59 18.24 -13.99
N TYR A 394 -1.53 17.84 -13.12
CA TYR A 394 -2.08 18.74 -12.12
C TYR A 394 -1.04 19.10 -11.03
N TYR A 395 -0.44 18.11 -10.37
CA TYR A 395 0.42 18.38 -9.19
C TYR A 395 1.80 18.96 -9.54
N LEU A 396 2.35 18.62 -10.70
CA LEU A 396 3.70 19.03 -11.06
C LEU A 396 3.75 20.18 -12.06
N LYS A 397 2.69 20.39 -12.86
CA LYS A 397 2.62 21.51 -13.84
C LYS A 397 1.45 22.46 -13.61
N GLY A 398 0.43 22.08 -12.85
CA GLY A 398 -0.80 22.87 -12.72
C GLY A 398 -1.65 22.87 -13.99
N VAL A 399 -1.58 21.80 -14.79
CA VAL A 399 -2.32 21.64 -16.04
C VAL A 399 -3.48 20.64 -15.82
N GLY A 400 -4.60 20.91 -16.49
CA GLY A 400 -5.78 20.05 -16.42
C GLY A 400 -6.67 20.28 -15.19
N PRO A 401 -7.79 19.54 -15.12
CA PRO A 401 -8.67 19.59 -13.96
C PRO A 401 -7.99 18.98 -12.72
N LYS A 402 -8.45 19.41 -11.55
CA LYS A 402 -8.05 18.79 -10.28
C LYS A 402 -8.52 17.32 -10.28
N PRO A 403 -7.63 16.34 -10.02
CA PRO A 403 -8.02 14.94 -9.95
C PRO A 403 -9.04 14.68 -8.85
N ASP A 404 -9.89 13.69 -9.06
CA ASP A 404 -10.76 13.17 -8.02
C ASP A 404 -9.95 12.36 -6.98
N PHE A 405 -10.36 12.42 -5.71
CA PHE A 405 -9.69 11.84 -4.53
C PHE A 405 -10.39 10.59 -4.00
N HIS A 406 -10.73 9.72 -4.94
CA HIS A 406 -11.51 8.53 -4.70
C HIS A 406 -10.62 7.28 -4.64
N ALA A 407 -11.16 6.20 -4.11
CA ALA A 407 -10.58 4.86 -4.22
C ALA A 407 -11.21 4.12 -5.41
N GLN A 408 -10.38 3.73 -6.39
CA GLN A 408 -10.74 2.77 -7.42
C GLN A 408 -10.43 1.37 -6.87
N ILE A 409 -11.45 0.55 -6.62
CA ILE A 409 -11.28 -0.76 -5.98
C ILE A 409 -11.88 -1.86 -6.85
N GLN A 410 -11.13 -2.94 -7.01
CA GLN A 410 -11.53 -4.14 -7.71
C GLN A 410 -12.04 -5.21 -6.74
N ARG A 411 -13.23 -5.74 -7.02
CA ARG A 411 -13.79 -6.90 -6.31
C ARG A 411 -13.18 -8.20 -6.84
N ASN A 412 -13.20 -9.26 -6.03
CA ASN A 412 -12.65 -10.58 -6.38
C ASN A 412 -13.14 -11.16 -7.74
N ASP A 413 -14.34 -10.79 -8.20
CA ASP A 413 -14.89 -11.21 -9.49
C ASP A 413 -14.49 -10.32 -10.68
N GLY A 414 -13.56 -9.38 -10.48
CA GLY A 414 -13.05 -8.50 -11.53
C GLY A 414 -13.84 -7.20 -11.72
N GLN A 415 -14.94 -6.99 -11.01
CA GLN A 415 -15.71 -5.75 -11.11
C GLN A 415 -14.92 -4.57 -10.49
N TRP A 416 -14.78 -3.47 -11.24
CA TRP A 416 -14.19 -2.22 -10.76
C TRP A 416 -15.27 -1.21 -10.41
N ARG A 417 -15.03 -0.46 -9.32
CA ARG A 417 -15.90 0.65 -8.91
C ARG A 417 -15.10 1.77 -8.27
N VAL A 418 -15.78 2.90 -8.11
CA VAL A 418 -15.29 4.06 -7.38
C VAL A 418 -15.99 4.15 -6.02
N GLU A 419 -15.21 4.27 -4.95
CA GLU A 419 -15.66 4.59 -3.60
C GLU A 419 -15.06 5.92 -3.15
N GLU A 420 -15.75 6.66 -2.27
CA GLU A 420 -15.20 7.92 -1.72
C GLU A 420 -13.90 7.68 -0.93
N SER A 421 -13.85 6.60 -0.16
CA SER A 421 -12.65 6.07 0.48
C SER A 421 -12.75 4.55 0.60
N TRP A 422 -11.63 3.88 0.91
CA TRP A 422 -11.62 2.47 1.24
C TRP A 422 -10.83 2.23 2.54
N PRO A 423 -11.34 1.44 3.51
CA PRO A 423 -12.66 0.80 3.55
C PRO A 423 -13.83 1.81 3.47
N PRO A 424 -14.98 1.42 2.88
CA PRO A 424 -16.15 2.30 2.81
C PRO A 424 -16.68 2.67 4.19
N GLN A 425 -16.97 3.96 4.41
CA GLN A 425 -17.43 4.46 5.72
C GLN A 425 -18.90 4.14 6.03
N ASP A 426 -19.69 3.80 5.01
CA ASP A 426 -21.12 3.47 5.08
C ASP A 426 -21.39 1.96 5.17
N GLN A 427 -20.38 1.16 5.50
CA GLN A 427 -20.52 -0.29 5.65
C GLN A 427 -21.45 -0.71 6.80
N GLU A 428 -22.22 -1.76 6.56
CA GLU A 428 -23.02 -2.45 7.57
C GLU A 428 -22.24 -3.64 8.13
N TRP A 429 -22.54 -4.01 9.38
CA TRP A 429 -21.85 -5.10 10.07
C TRP A 429 -22.79 -6.26 10.31
N ALA A 430 -22.36 -7.46 9.93
CA ALA A 430 -22.99 -8.71 10.31
C ALA A 430 -22.10 -9.43 11.34
N ASP A 431 -22.64 -9.64 12.53
CA ASP A 431 -21.97 -10.38 13.61
C ASP A 431 -22.46 -11.82 13.62
N ILE A 432 -21.53 -12.78 13.58
CA ILE A 432 -21.78 -14.21 13.70
C ILE A 432 -21.02 -14.72 14.91
N THR A 433 -21.74 -15.22 15.92
CA THR A 433 -21.13 -15.85 17.08
C THR A 433 -20.84 -17.33 16.84
N PHE A 434 -19.83 -17.88 17.52
CA PHE A 434 -19.37 -19.24 17.23
C PHE A 434 -20.36 -20.34 17.66
N ASP A 435 -21.34 -20.05 18.52
CA ASP A 435 -22.44 -20.97 18.83
C ASP A 435 -23.42 -21.18 17.65
N GLU A 436 -23.38 -20.29 16.65
CA GLU A 436 -24.10 -20.45 15.39
C GLU A 436 -23.32 -21.28 14.34
N CYS A 437 -22.03 -21.52 14.57
CA CYS A 437 -21.14 -22.21 13.64
C CYS A 437 -20.93 -23.68 14.02
N ASN A 438 -20.47 -24.50 13.07
CA ASN A 438 -20.03 -25.87 13.33
C ASN A 438 -18.50 -25.91 13.41
N SER A 439 -17.94 -26.52 14.47
CA SER A 439 -16.50 -26.67 14.62
C SER A 439 -16.02 -28.11 14.41
N GLN A 440 -14.82 -28.26 13.86
CA GLN A 440 -14.04 -29.49 13.88
C GLN A 440 -12.70 -29.20 14.56
N GLY A 441 -12.58 -29.65 15.81
CA GLY A 441 -11.46 -29.30 16.68
C GLY A 441 -11.69 -27.97 17.42
N GLU A 442 -10.96 -27.78 18.52
CA GLU A 442 -11.08 -26.60 19.38
C GLU A 442 -9.71 -26.15 19.89
N THR A 443 -8.62 -26.72 19.36
CA THR A 443 -7.26 -26.44 19.84
C THR A 443 -6.29 -26.30 18.68
N VAL A 444 -5.62 -25.16 18.62
CA VAL A 444 -4.56 -24.85 17.66
C VAL A 444 -3.19 -25.08 18.31
N GLY A 445 -2.28 -25.73 17.59
CA GLY A 445 -0.91 -25.99 18.07
C GLY A 445 -0.77 -27.15 19.06
N GLY A 446 0.42 -27.31 19.66
CA GLY A 446 0.76 -28.37 20.60
C GLY A 446 1.51 -29.59 20.04
N ALA A 447 2.06 -30.42 20.93
CA ALA A 447 2.76 -31.65 20.56
C ALA A 447 1.76 -32.76 20.15
N PRO A 448 2.09 -33.62 19.18
CA PRO A 448 1.22 -34.72 18.78
C PRO A 448 0.95 -35.65 19.97
N THR A 449 -0.32 -35.86 20.30
CA THR A 449 -0.74 -36.79 21.36
C THR A 449 -0.85 -38.21 20.81
N ILE A 450 -0.60 -39.22 21.66
CA ILE A 450 -0.69 -40.64 21.29
C ILE A 450 -2.14 -40.95 20.92
N GLY A 451 -2.39 -41.15 19.62
CA GLY A 451 -3.71 -41.36 19.04
C GLY A 451 -4.03 -40.41 17.88
N ASN A 452 -3.28 -39.30 17.75
CA ASN A 452 -3.45 -38.29 16.71
C ASN A 452 -2.11 -38.02 16.00
N ILE A 453 -1.53 -39.07 15.42
CA ILE A 453 -0.29 -38.99 14.65
C ILE A 453 -0.64 -38.44 13.25
N GLY A 454 -0.66 -37.11 13.10
CA GLY A 454 -0.86 -36.44 11.82
C GLY A 454 -1.40 -35.01 11.89
N ASN A 455 -2.20 -34.67 12.90
CA ASN A 455 -2.74 -33.32 13.08
C ASN A 455 -1.92 -32.55 14.14
N THR A 456 -1.02 -31.69 13.70
CA THR A 456 -0.81 -30.41 14.39
C THR A 456 -2.16 -29.72 14.50
N GLY A 457 -2.60 -29.35 15.71
CA GLY A 457 -3.96 -28.91 16.01
C GLY A 457 -4.45 -27.89 14.98
N THR A 458 -5.34 -28.34 14.09
CA THR A 458 -6.03 -27.52 13.09
C THR A 458 -7.48 -27.44 13.54
N VAL A 459 -8.05 -26.24 13.49
CA VAL A 459 -9.46 -26.01 13.81
C VAL A 459 -10.15 -25.52 12.55
N GLN A 460 -11.26 -26.16 12.19
CA GLN A 460 -12.14 -25.67 11.14
C GLN A 460 -13.43 -25.17 11.78
N ILE A 461 -13.85 -23.96 11.43
CA ILE A 461 -15.15 -23.40 11.84
C ILE A 461 -15.94 -23.06 10.58
N ASP A 462 -17.07 -23.71 10.39
CA ASP A 462 -18.01 -23.45 9.29
C ASP A 462 -19.20 -22.65 9.83
N CYS A 463 -19.28 -21.37 9.46
CA CYS A 463 -20.33 -20.44 9.83
C CYS A 463 -21.39 -20.32 8.73
N PRO A 464 -22.65 -20.01 9.08
CA PRO A 464 -23.72 -19.87 8.09
C PRO A 464 -23.45 -18.73 7.11
N GLY A 465 -24.02 -18.87 5.91
CA GLY A 465 -24.01 -17.85 4.87
C GLY A 465 -25.16 -16.84 4.98
N PHE A 466 -25.19 -15.92 4.03
CA PHE A 466 -26.24 -14.91 3.92
C PHE A 466 -27.37 -15.35 2.97
N GLU A 467 -28.57 -14.79 3.15
CA GLU A 467 -29.72 -15.11 2.27
C GLU A 467 -29.57 -14.56 0.85
N ASN A 468 -28.79 -13.50 0.67
CA ASN A 468 -28.53 -12.83 -0.60
C ASN A 468 -27.02 -12.79 -0.87
N ASP A 469 -26.65 -12.52 -2.11
CA ASP A 469 -25.26 -12.21 -2.48
C ASP A 469 -24.77 -11.05 -1.61
N THR A 470 -23.65 -11.25 -0.94
CA THR A 470 -23.13 -10.30 0.05
C THR A 470 -21.78 -9.78 -0.40
N HIS A 471 -21.69 -8.47 -0.64
CA HIS A 471 -20.43 -7.81 -0.97
C HIS A 471 -19.70 -7.46 0.33
N ILE A 472 -18.74 -8.30 0.69
CA ILE A 472 -17.81 -8.09 1.79
C ILE A 472 -16.79 -7.04 1.34
N SER A 473 -16.71 -5.92 2.05
CA SER A 473 -15.79 -4.83 1.71
C SER A 473 -15.25 -4.20 2.99
N GLY A 474 -13.94 -4.33 3.21
CA GLY A 474 -13.24 -3.71 4.33
C GLY A 474 -12.39 -4.68 5.15
N LEU A 475 -12.23 -4.35 6.44
CA LEU A 475 -11.40 -5.10 7.40
C LEU A 475 -12.31 -5.93 8.31
N ILE A 476 -12.32 -7.26 8.10
CA ILE A 476 -13.07 -8.19 8.95
C ILE A 476 -12.45 -8.26 10.35
N ARG A 477 -13.29 -8.31 11.38
CA ARG A 477 -12.86 -8.49 12.76
C ARG A 477 -13.20 -9.89 13.23
N LEU A 478 -12.22 -10.57 13.79
CA LEU A 478 -12.37 -11.90 14.38
C LEU A 478 -11.91 -11.83 15.83
N HIS A 479 -12.87 -11.72 16.73
CA HIS A 479 -12.61 -11.62 18.17
C HIS A 479 -12.88 -12.98 18.80
N MET A 480 -11.83 -13.68 19.22
CA MET A 480 -11.93 -15.03 19.75
C MET A 480 -11.56 -15.06 21.23
N THR A 481 -12.45 -15.59 22.06
CA THR A 481 -12.08 -15.96 23.42
C THR A 481 -11.28 -17.25 23.38
N VAL A 482 -10.10 -17.24 24.01
CA VAL A 482 -9.20 -18.38 24.06
C VAL A 482 -8.65 -18.63 25.45
N HIS A 483 -8.36 -19.89 25.76
CA HIS A 483 -7.54 -20.27 26.91
C HIS A 483 -6.10 -20.53 26.46
N ALA A 484 -5.19 -19.69 26.97
CA ALA A 484 -3.77 -19.78 26.74
C ALA A 484 -3.15 -20.91 27.57
N SER A 485 -2.48 -21.89 26.96
CA SER A 485 -1.68 -22.86 27.73
C SER A 485 -0.33 -22.30 28.19
N GLY A 486 0.08 -21.15 27.65
CA GLY A 486 1.34 -20.44 27.92
C GLY A 486 1.44 -19.17 27.07
N ASP A 487 2.62 -18.58 27.02
CA ASP A 487 2.91 -17.27 26.41
C ASP A 487 3.40 -17.32 24.95
N GLY A 488 3.51 -18.50 24.32
CA GLY A 488 4.05 -18.67 22.97
C GLY A 488 3.08 -19.15 21.88
N GLY A 489 1.78 -18.91 22.03
CA GLY A 489 0.80 -19.34 21.03
C GLY A 489 0.67 -18.40 19.82
N GLN A 490 0.27 -18.94 18.66
CA GLN A 490 -0.12 -18.16 17.47
C GLN A 490 -1.31 -18.83 16.79
N ILE A 491 -2.20 -18.02 16.22
CA ILE A 491 -3.25 -18.50 15.31
C ILE A 491 -3.09 -17.76 13.98
N PHE A 492 -2.92 -18.54 12.91
CA PHE A 492 -3.16 -18.12 11.54
C PHE A 492 -4.56 -18.59 11.14
N VAL A 493 -5.34 -17.72 10.51
CA VAL A 493 -6.70 -18.00 10.04
C VAL A 493 -6.78 -17.68 8.55
N GLU A 494 -7.11 -18.68 7.75
CA GLU A 494 -7.55 -18.49 6.37
C GLU A 494 -9.07 -18.51 6.32
N MET A 495 -9.66 -17.49 5.71
CA MET A 495 -11.08 -17.45 5.41
C MET A 495 -11.33 -17.95 3.99
N GLN A 496 -12.30 -18.84 3.84
CA GLN A 496 -12.71 -19.43 2.57
C GLN A 496 -14.23 -19.33 2.39
N ASP A 497 -14.66 -19.33 1.13
CA ASP A 497 -16.01 -19.75 0.75
C ASP A 497 -16.17 -21.24 1.09
N ALA A 498 -17.17 -21.58 1.91
CA ALA A 498 -17.30 -22.93 2.48
C ALA A 498 -17.68 -24.01 1.44
N GLU A 499 -18.30 -23.60 0.34
CA GLU A 499 -18.84 -24.45 -0.72
C GLU A 499 -17.80 -24.69 -1.82
N THR A 500 -17.05 -23.66 -2.19
CA THR A 500 -16.04 -23.73 -3.26
C THR A 500 -14.63 -24.01 -2.73
N GLY A 501 -14.35 -23.66 -1.48
CA GLY A 501 -13.01 -23.70 -0.88
C GLY A 501 -12.09 -22.58 -1.37
N MET A 502 -12.61 -21.60 -2.11
CA MET A 502 -11.84 -20.45 -2.58
C MET A 502 -11.43 -19.58 -1.39
N ARG A 503 -10.15 -19.23 -1.30
CA ARG A 503 -9.64 -18.28 -0.30
C ARG A 503 -10.22 -16.89 -0.54
N LEU A 504 -10.71 -16.27 0.54
CA LEU A 504 -11.21 -14.89 0.57
C LEU A 504 -10.22 -13.92 1.23
N GLY A 505 -9.45 -14.40 2.20
CA GLY A 505 -8.46 -13.58 2.90
C GLY A 505 -7.86 -14.32 4.10
N HIS A 506 -7.00 -13.62 4.85
CA HIS A 506 -6.35 -14.21 6.01
C HIS A 506 -6.11 -13.21 7.15
N ALA A 507 -5.90 -13.73 8.35
CA ALA A 507 -5.46 -13.01 9.53
C ALA A 507 -4.43 -13.84 10.29
N THR A 508 -3.54 -13.19 11.02
CA THR A 508 -2.62 -13.86 11.96
C THR A 508 -2.46 -13.03 13.22
N MET A 509 -2.19 -13.69 14.33
CA MET A 509 -1.92 -13.05 15.61
C MET A 509 -1.12 -13.97 16.53
N ASP A 510 -0.05 -13.41 17.08
CA ASP A 510 0.64 -13.95 18.26
C ASP A 510 -0.18 -13.62 19.50
N LEU A 511 -0.32 -14.60 20.40
CA LEU A 511 -1.16 -14.52 21.59
C LEU A 511 -0.77 -13.37 22.53
N ARG A 512 0.49 -12.96 22.56
CA ARG A 512 0.95 -11.80 23.35
C ARG A 512 0.31 -10.51 22.85
N TYR A 513 -0.07 -10.44 21.58
CA TYR A 513 -0.66 -9.25 20.97
C TYR A 513 -2.18 -9.33 20.93
N HIS A 514 -2.80 -10.14 21.81
CA HIS A 514 -4.23 -10.38 21.82
C HIS A 514 -5.10 -9.11 21.94
N ALA A 515 -4.57 -8.02 22.52
CA ALA A 515 -5.27 -6.75 22.64
C ALA A 515 -5.32 -5.93 21.33
N GLY A 516 -4.62 -6.38 20.27
CA GLY A 516 -4.45 -5.66 19.01
C GLY A 516 -3.27 -4.67 19.05
N GLY A 517 -2.93 -4.14 17.88
CA GLY A 517 -1.84 -3.17 17.71
C GLY A 517 -0.43 -3.78 17.81
N TYR A 518 0.55 -2.95 18.17
CA TYR A 518 1.98 -3.32 18.17
C TYR A 518 2.55 -3.59 19.56
N GLU A 519 1.73 -3.49 20.61
CA GLU A 519 2.19 -3.61 22.00
C GLU A 519 1.89 -4.98 22.59
N PRO A 520 2.91 -5.80 22.88
CA PRO A 520 2.70 -7.10 23.48
C PRO A 520 2.21 -7.01 24.94
N GLN A 521 1.40 -7.99 25.33
CA GLN A 521 0.76 -8.13 26.63
C GLN A 521 1.19 -9.44 27.28
N THR A 522 1.50 -9.38 28.58
CA THR A 522 1.89 -10.57 29.33
C THR A 522 0.73 -11.57 29.42
N VAL A 523 0.95 -12.78 28.89
CA VAL A 523 0.00 -13.90 28.95
C VAL A 523 0.48 -14.94 29.94
N ILE A 524 -0.38 -15.36 30.87
CA ILE A 524 -0.08 -16.46 31.81
C ILE A 524 -0.85 -17.74 31.47
N SER A 525 -0.25 -18.89 31.78
CA SER A 525 -0.88 -20.20 31.55
C SER A 525 -2.23 -20.33 32.27
N GLY A 526 -3.25 -20.79 31.55
CA GLY A 526 -4.62 -20.94 32.00
C GLY A 526 -5.46 -19.66 31.96
N GLN A 527 -4.90 -18.54 31.50
CA GLN A 527 -5.63 -17.28 31.34
C GLN A 527 -6.63 -17.38 30.19
N GLU A 528 -7.82 -16.84 30.43
CA GLU A 528 -8.81 -16.53 29.38
C GLU A 528 -8.53 -15.13 28.86
N ILE A 529 -8.37 -15.00 27.55
CA ILE A 529 -8.13 -13.72 26.85
C ILE A 529 -8.95 -13.66 25.58
N VAL A 530 -9.26 -12.45 25.16
CA VAL A 530 -9.86 -12.19 23.84
C VAL A 530 -8.73 -11.79 22.89
N MET A 531 -8.58 -12.55 21.80
CA MET A 531 -7.71 -12.22 20.68
C MET A 531 -8.48 -11.35 19.70
N MET A 532 -8.11 -10.06 19.60
CA MET A 532 -8.74 -9.06 18.73
C MET A 532 -8.10 -9.07 17.33
N MET A 533 -8.36 -10.12 16.55
CA MET A 533 -7.76 -10.27 15.22
C MET A 533 -8.48 -9.42 14.16
N GLU A 534 -7.69 -8.88 13.23
CA GLU A 534 -8.17 -8.19 12.05
C GLU A 534 -7.60 -8.87 10.79
N PHE A 535 -8.45 -9.07 9.80
CA PHE A 535 -8.05 -9.63 8.51
C PHE A 535 -7.28 -8.61 7.66
N GLN A 536 -6.52 -9.10 6.69
CA GLN A 536 -6.13 -8.23 5.56
C GLN A 536 -7.38 -7.64 4.89
N GLY A 537 -7.20 -6.57 4.13
CA GLY A 537 -8.29 -5.97 3.39
C GLY A 537 -8.96 -6.95 2.42
N ILE A 538 -10.28 -7.10 2.51
CA ILE A 538 -11.07 -7.99 1.66
C ILE A 538 -12.07 -7.16 0.87
N ASP A 539 -12.12 -7.41 -0.44
CA ASP A 539 -13.17 -6.91 -1.32
C ASP A 539 -13.69 -8.06 -2.19
N ALA A 540 -14.77 -8.71 -1.75
CA ALA A 540 -15.23 -9.95 -2.34
C ALA A 540 -16.76 -10.07 -2.33
N ILE A 541 -17.32 -10.74 -3.32
CA ILE A 541 -18.71 -11.20 -3.32
C ILE A 541 -18.78 -12.63 -2.78
N LEU A 542 -19.63 -12.85 -1.77
CA LEU A 542 -20.00 -14.17 -1.29
C LEU A 542 -21.41 -14.51 -1.83
N PRO A 543 -21.58 -15.56 -2.64
CA PRO A 543 -22.88 -15.91 -3.22
C PRO A 543 -23.93 -16.25 -2.16
N ALA A 544 -25.20 -16.00 -2.48
CA ALA A 544 -26.33 -16.33 -1.62
C ALA A 544 -26.32 -17.80 -1.20
N GLY A 545 -26.43 -18.04 0.10
CA GLY A 545 -26.42 -19.37 0.71
C GLY A 545 -25.04 -20.02 0.82
N HIS A 546 -23.97 -19.38 0.34
CA HIS A 546 -22.60 -19.85 0.61
C HIS A 546 -22.18 -19.46 2.02
N GLY A 547 -21.66 -20.43 2.78
CA GLY A 547 -21.13 -20.25 4.12
C GLY A 547 -19.70 -19.72 4.14
N ILE A 548 -19.23 -19.45 5.35
CA ILE A 548 -17.87 -18.98 5.60
C ILE A 548 -17.11 -20.06 6.36
N ARG A 549 -15.98 -20.49 5.82
CA ARG A 549 -15.07 -21.43 6.49
C ARG A 549 -13.84 -20.71 7.00
N LEU A 550 -13.55 -20.86 8.29
CA LEU A 550 -12.30 -20.43 8.91
C LEU A 550 -11.42 -21.64 9.14
N MET A 551 -10.26 -21.67 8.47
CA MET A 551 -9.22 -22.69 8.66
C MET A 551 -8.13 -22.12 9.55
N MET A 552 -7.97 -22.69 10.75
CA MET A 552 -7.06 -22.17 11.77
C MET A 552 -5.91 -23.13 12.05
N THR A 553 -4.69 -22.60 12.00
CA THR A 553 -3.44 -23.34 12.20
C THR A 553 -2.48 -22.51 13.04
N SER A 554 -1.37 -23.12 13.52
CA SER A 554 -0.34 -22.39 14.28
C SER A 554 0.63 -21.59 13.41
N THR A 555 0.57 -21.78 12.09
CA THR A 555 1.41 -21.15 11.05
C THR A 555 0.68 -21.31 9.72
N GLY A 556 0.85 -20.36 8.81
CA GLY A 556 0.31 -20.40 7.46
C GLY A 556 1.17 -19.54 6.55
N GLU A 557 1.30 -19.97 5.30
CA GLU A 557 2.06 -19.27 4.27
C GLU A 557 3.50 -18.94 4.70
N ASP A 558 3.84 -17.66 4.74
CA ASP A 558 5.16 -17.13 5.06
C ASP A 558 5.32 -16.76 6.55
N TYR A 559 4.28 -16.90 7.37
CA TYR A 559 4.36 -16.62 8.80
C TYR A 559 5.01 -17.75 9.59
N LEU A 560 6.05 -17.43 10.35
CA LEU A 560 6.75 -18.38 11.21
C LEU A 560 5.84 -18.85 12.34
N ALA A 561 5.92 -20.15 12.67
CA ALA A 561 5.37 -20.65 13.91
C ALA A 561 6.05 -19.94 15.10
N PRO A 562 5.37 -19.75 16.24
CA PRO A 562 5.96 -19.05 17.37
C PRO A 562 7.06 -19.89 18.03
N VAL A 563 8.00 -19.21 18.69
CA VAL A 563 9.21 -19.81 19.34
C VAL A 563 8.84 -20.94 20.31
N CYS A 564 7.69 -20.83 20.98
CA CYS A 564 7.20 -21.83 21.93
C CYS A 564 5.75 -22.21 21.61
N SER A 565 5.50 -23.22 20.77
CA SER A 565 4.14 -23.57 20.30
C SER A 565 3.21 -24.16 21.37
N CYS A 566 2.79 -23.34 22.33
CA CYS A 566 1.80 -23.67 23.34
C CYS A 566 0.42 -23.87 22.69
N PRO A 567 -0.32 -24.93 23.06
CA PRO A 567 -1.69 -25.09 22.57
C PRO A 567 -2.57 -23.90 22.98
N ILE A 568 -3.36 -23.40 22.03
CA ILE A 568 -4.41 -22.42 22.27
C ILE A 568 -5.75 -23.12 22.13
N HIS A 569 -6.57 -23.10 23.19
CA HIS A 569 -7.92 -23.63 23.14
C HIS A 569 -8.91 -22.51 22.82
N ILE A 570 -9.73 -22.68 21.77
CA ILE A 570 -10.68 -21.68 21.27
C ILE A 570 -12.06 -21.97 21.87
N MET A 571 -12.73 -20.93 22.37
CA MET A 571 -14.11 -21.05 22.86
C MET A 571 -15.09 -20.99 21.69
N ILE A 572 -15.80 -22.10 21.46
CA ILE A 572 -16.83 -22.24 20.41
C ILE A 572 -18.20 -21.96 21.03
N ASP A 573 -18.41 -20.71 21.46
CA ASP A 573 -19.64 -20.22 22.08
C ASP A 573 -19.87 -18.74 21.72
N ASP A 574 -20.86 -18.11 22.38
CA ASP A 574 -21.25 -16.72 22.15
C ASP A 574 -20.20 -15.69 22.60
N SER A 575 -19.09 -16.11 23.20
CA SER A 575 -17.97 -15.24 23.57
C SER A 575 -16.98 -14.98 22.44
N SER A 576 -17.06 -15.74 21.34
CA SER A 576 -16.26 -15.54 20.14
C SER A 576 -17.14 -15.05 18.98
N THR A 577 -16.69 -14.04 18.26
CA THR A 577 -17.49 -13.35 17.23
C THR A 577 -16.68 -13.06 15.98
N LEU A 578 -17.27 -13.35 14.83
CA LEU A 578 -16.83 -12.92 13.50
C LEU A 578 -17.72 -11.75 13.05
N SER A 579 -17.15 -10.56 12.91
CA SER A 579 -17.85 -9.35 12.44
C SER A 579 -17.42 -9.02 11.02
N ILE A 580 -18.38 -9.06 10.08
CA ILE A 580 -18.14 -8.93 8.65
C ILE A 580 -18.70 -7.59 8.16
N PRO A 581 -17.86 -6.68 7.65
CA PRO A 581 -18.32 -5.47 7.00
C PRO A 581 -18.81 -5.82 5.59
N HIS A 582 -20.01 -5.37 5.26
CA HIS A 582 -20.60 -5.53 3.95
C HIS A 582 -21.30 -4.26 3.50
N ILE A 583 -21.41 -4.12 2.18
CA ILE A 583 -22.02 -2.95 1.54
C ILE A 583 -23.12 -3.42 0.58
N ASP A 584 -24.15 -2.60 0.45
CA ASP A 584 -25.12 -2.71 -0.64
C ASP A 584 -24.74 -1.67 -1.70
N ARG A 585 -24.42 -2.15 -2.90
CA ARG A 585 -24.02 -1.33 -4.05
C ARG A 585 -24.85 -1.76 -5.25
N ASP A 586 -25.46 -0.78 -5.90
CA ASP A 586 -26.04 -0.98 -7.22
C ASP A 586 -24.90 -1.18 -8.24
N ASP A 587 -24.95 -2.26 -9.01
CA ASP A 587 -23.98 -2.58 -10.07
C ASP A 587 -23.83 -1.44 -11.09
N GLY A 588 -24.79 -0.49 -11.14
CA GLY A 588 -24.70 0.73 -11.94
C GLY A 588 -23.56 1.70 -11.57
N LYS A 589 -22.86 1.52 -10.45
CA LYS A 589 -21.64 2.28 -10.09
C LYS A 589 -20.33 1.63 -10.58
N ALA A 590 -20.41 0.43 -11.17
CA ALA A 590 -19.24 -0.21 -11.75
C ALA A 590 -18.81 0.52 -13.03
N PHE A 591 -17.50 0.69 -13.22
CA PHE A 591 -16.96 1.20 -14.47
C PHE A 591 -16.23 0.10 -15.23
N ILE A 592 -16.23 0.22 -16.55
CA ILE A 592 -15.56 -0.72 -17.44
C ILE A 592 -14.14 -0.22 -17.63
N THR A 593 -13.16 -1.04 -17.27
CA THR A 593 -11.76 -0.74 -17.60
C THR A 593 -11.50 -1.03 -19.08
N PRO A 594 -10.53 -0.38 -19.72
CA PRO A 594 -10.20 -0.69 -21.10
C PRO A 594 -9.69 -2.13 -21.24
N GLN A 595 -10.46 -2.96 -21.94
CA GLN A 595 -10.15 -4.34 -22.28
C GLN A 595 -10.46 -4.55 -23.77
N SER A 596 -9.58 -5.23 -24.50
CA SER A 596 -9.75 -5.55 -25.93
C SER A 596 -9.42 -7.01 -26.20
N GLU A 597 -10.10 -7.68 -27.14
CA GLU A 597 -9.70 -9.02 -27.60
C GLU A 597 -8.26 -9.03 -28.17
N GLU A 598 -7.78 -7.88 -28.64
CA GLU A 598 -6.41 -7.72 -29.14
C GLU A 598 -5.38 -7.51 -28.02
N ALA A 599 -5.84 -7.18 -26.80
CA ALA A 599 -4.99 -6.95 -25.65
C ALA A 599 -4.14 -8.16 -25.32
N ALA A 600 -2.86 -7.93 -25.03
CA ALA A 600 -1.91 -9.00 -24.78
C ALA A 600 -2.34 -9.91 -23.61
N ASN A 601 -3.14 -9.39 -22.66
CA ASN A 601 -3.71 -10.16 -21.57
C ASN A 601 -4.84 -11.13 -21.97
N ASN A 602 -5.41 -10.97 -23.17
CA ASN A 602 -6.55 -11.76 -23.66
C ASN A 602 -6.15 -12.78 -24.76
N GLN A 603 -4.86 -12.89 -25.08
CA GLN A 603 -4.28 -13.87 -26.02
C GLN A 603 -3.76 -15.10 -25.28
#